data_AF-A0A2Z4GI95-F1
#
_entry.id   AF-A0A2Z4GI95-F1
#
_cell.length_a   1.000
_cell.length_b   1.000
_cell.length_c   1.000
_cell.angle_alpha   90.00
_cell.angle_beta   90.00
_cell.angle_gamma   90.00
#
_symmetry.space_group_name_H-M   'P 1'
#
loop_
_entity.id
_entity.type
_entity.pdbx_description
1 polymer ?
#
loop_
_entity_poly.entity_id
_entity_poly.type
_entity_poly.pdbx_seq_one_letter_code
_entity_poly.pdbx_strand_id
1 'polypeptide(L)'
;MLRTILPYIFILIVFFLADYFGFVQYLHPNKYIMLVFFGAISYLFHVILKQGMRDKGEKFIQFYLSTVIIRFVASGIFVGIGLYIRVENVKLFIADFFVLYLFFTLFEIFGLYRTLRRF
;
A
#
# COMPACT_ATOMS: atom_id res chain seq x y z
N MET A 1 -13.03 -0.60 -6.99
CA MET A 1 -12.22 0.08 -8.04
C MET A 1 -12.06 1.58 -7.78
N LEU A 2 -13.06 2.45 -7.97
CA LEU A 2 -12.86 3.92 -7.87
C LEU A 2 -12.29 4.41 -6.52
N ARG A 3 -12.72 3.78 -5.41
CA ARG A 3 -12.31 4.16 -4.04
C ARG A 3 -10.85 3.83 -3.70
N THR A 4 -10.28 2.79 -4.31
CA THR A 4 -8.88 2.37 -4.10
C THR A 4 -7.92 3.12 -5.03
N ILE A 5 -8.44 3.57 -6.18
CA ILE A 5 -7.70 4.37 -7.16
C ILE A 5 -7.47 5.80 -6.65
N LEU A 6 -8.41 6.35 -5.88
CA LEU A 6 -8.34 7.72 -5.36
C LEU A 6 -7.10 8.00 -4.47
N PRO A 7 -6.77 7.18 -3.45
CA PRO A 7 -5.53 7.37 -2.68
C PRO A 7 -4.27 7.10 -3.51
N TYR A 8 -4.34 6.16 -4.47
CA TYR A 8 -3.20 5.88 -5.36
C TYR A 8 -2.88 7.09 -6.26
N ILE A 9 -3.90 7.70 -6.87
CA ILE A 9 -3.77 8.93 -7.66
C ILE A 9 -3.29 10.09 -6.78
N PHE A 10 -3.83 10.21 -5.56
CA PHE A 10 -3.40 11.26 -4.63
C PHE A 10 -1.89 11.17 -4.32
N ILE A 11 -1.38 9.98 -3.98
CA ILE A 11 0.05 9.77 -3.70
C ILE A 11 0.89 10.02 -4.95
N LEU A 12 0.41 9.60 -6.13
CA LEU A 12 1.11 9.84 -7.40
C LEU A 12 1.24 11.33 -7.69
N ILE A 13 0.19 12.12 -7.44
CA ILE A 13 0.22 13.59 -7.55
C ILE A 13 1.19 14.19 -6.54
N VAL A 14 1.18 13.72 -5.28
CA VAL A 14 2.10 14.21 -4.24
C VAL A 14 3.56 13.93 -4.62
N PHE A 15 3.88 12.74 -5.12
CA PHE A 15 5.24 12.41 -5.56
C PHE A 15 5.67 13.23 -6.78
N PHE A 16 4.75 13.47 -7.72
CA PHE A 16 5.01 14.31 -8.89
C PHE A 16 5.25 15.78 -8.51
N LEU A 17 4.45 16.33 -7.58
CA LEU A 17 4.68 17.67 -7.04
C LEU A 17 5.96 17.76 -6.22
N ALA A 18 6.31 16.72 -5.46
CA ALA A 18 7.53 16.69 -4.66
C ALA A 18 8.80 16.84 -5.53
N ASP A 19 8.79 16.26 -6.74
CA ASP A 19 9.86 16.47 -7.72
C ASP A 19 9.90 17.90 -8.26
N TYR A 20 8.74 18.49 -8.54
CA TYR A 20 8.64 19.86 -9.04
C TYR A 20 9.10 20.90 -8.01
N PHE A 21 8.83 20.68 -6.73
CA PHE A 21 9.21 21.58 -5.64
C PHE A 21 10.61 21.33 -5.06
N GLY A 22 11.37 20.37 -5.61
CA GLY A 22 12.75 20.12 -5.18
C GLY A 22 12.89 19.35 -3.85
N PHE A 23 11.84 18.66 -3.41
CA PHE A 23 11.90 17.79 -2.22
C PHE A 23 12.60 16.44 -2.47
N VAL A 24 13.34 16.33 -3.59
CA VAL A 24 14.06 15.12 -4.02
C VAL A 24 15.04 14.61 -2.96
N GLN A 25 15.59 15.50 -2.13
CA GLN A 25 16.48 15.12 -1.01
C GLN A 25 15.79 14.34 0.11
N TYR A 26 14.46 14.45 0.24
CA TYR A 26 13.67 13.75 1.26
C TYR A 26 12.97 12.50 0.74
N LEU A 27 12.96 12.27 -0.58
CA LEU A 27 12.37 11.08 -1.19
C LEU A 27 13.45 10.19 -1.79
N HIS A 28 13.34 8.89 -1.54
CA HIS A 28 14.28 7.93 -2.08
C HIS A 28 14.19 7.89 -3.61
N PRO A 29 15.33 7.74 -4.32
CA PRO A 29 15.35 7.49 -5.77
C PRO A 29 14.39 6.38 -6.25
N ASN A 30 14.11 5.37 -5.41
CA ASN A 30 13.31 4.20 -5.74
C ASN A 30 11.83 4.35 -5.36
N LYS A 31 11.36 5.58 -5.09
CA LYS A 31 9.97 5.88 -4.73
C LYS A 31 8.94 5.33 -5.72
N TYR A 32 9.25 5.30 -7.02
CA TYR A 32 8.35 4.73 -8.03
C TYR A 32 8.21 3.21 -7.91
N ILE A 33 9.30 2.51 -7.57
CA ILE A 33 9.28 1.06 -7.33
C ILE A 33 8.42 0.75 -6.10
N MET A 34 8.57 1.54 -5.03
CA MET A 34 7.70 1.43 -3.85
C MET A 34 6.23 1.68 -4.20
N LEU A 35 5.94 2.71 -4.99
CA LEU A 35 4.58 3.03 -5.44
C LEU A 35 3.95 1.86 -6.21
N VAL A 36 4.69 1.29 -7.17
CA VAL A 36 4.23 0.12 -7.95
C VAL A 36 3.98 -1.07 -7.03
N PHE A 37 4.85 -1.31 -6.05
CA PHE A 37 4.68 -2.37 -5.06
C PHE A 37 3.38 -2.17 -4.25
N PHE A 38 3.14 -0.98 -3.69
CA PHE A 38 1.92 -0.69 -2.94
C PHE A 38 0.66 -0.74 -3.82
N GLY A 39 0.76 -0.31 -5.08
CA GLY A 39 -0.31 -0.44 -6.07
C GLY A 39 -0.68 -1.90 -6.34
N ALA A 40 0.32 -2.76 -6.55
CA ALA A 40 0.12 -4.19 -6.79
C ALA A 40 -0.51 -4.88 -5.56
N ILE A 41 -0.01 -4.58 -4.36
CA ILE A 41 -0.57 -5.10 -3.11
C ILE A 41 -2.02 -4.65 -2.92
N SER A 42 -2.33 -3.38 -3.13
CA SER A 42 -3.69 -2.88 -2.92
C SER A 42 -4.67 -3.44 -3.96
N TYR A 43 -4.20 -3.69 -5.19
CA TYR A 43 -4.97 -4.43 -6.19
C TYR A 43 -5.24 -5.87 -5.75
N LEU A 44 -4.21 -6.59 -5.27
CA LEU A 44 -4.34 -7.95 -4.76
C LEU A 44 -5.35 -8.02 -3.60
N PHE A 45 -5.25 -7.07 -2.67
CA PHE A 45 -6.18 -6.90 -1.55
C PHE A 45 -7.63 -6.81 -2.03
N HIS A 46 -7.87 -5.97 -3.05
CA HIS A 46 -9.20 -5.81 -3.64
C HIS A 46 -9.72 -7.09 -4.30
N VAL A 47 -8.88 -7.84 -5.01
CA VAL A 47 -9.26 -9.12 -5.64
C VAL A 47 -9.68 -10.13 -4.57
N ILE A 48 -8.89 -10.26 -3.49
CA ILE A 48 -9.15 -11.23 -2.42
C ILE A 48 -10.39 -10.84 -1.61
N LEU A 49 -10.56 -9.57 -1.25
CA LEU A 49 -11.76 -9.08 -0.57
C LEU A 49 -13.02 -9.28 -1.42
N LYS A 50 -12.94 -9.05 -2.74
CA LYS A 50 -14.07 -9.28 -3.65
C LYS A 50 -14.47 -10.77 -3.68
N GLN A 51 -13.51 -11.69 -3.57
CA GLN A 51 -13.79 -13.12 -3.44
C GLN A 51 -14.44 -13.44 -2.09
N GLY A 52 -13.93 -12.87 -1.00
CA GLY A 52 -14.47 -13.09 0.35
C GLY A 52 -15.89 -12.57 0.58
N MET A 53 -16.34 -11.61 -0.22
CA MET A 53 -17.70 -11.08 -0.16
C MET A 53 -18.74 -11.89 -0.96
N ARG A 54 -18.35 -12.90 -1.75
CA ARG A 54 -19.30 -13.69 -2.57
C ARG A 54 -20.19 -14.62 -1.75
N ASP A 55 -19.74 -15.06 -0.57
CA ASP A 55 -20.43 -16.03 0.31
C ASP A 55 -21.17 -15.30 1.46
N LYS A 56 -22.07 -14.36 1.13
CA LYS A 56 -22.88 -13.56 2.09
C LYS A 56 -22.10 -12.82 3.19
N GLY A 57 -20.77 -12.71 3.08
CA GLY A 57 -19.92 -12.05 4.07
C GLY A 57 -19.51 -12.93 5.26
N GLU A 58 -19.89 -14.21 5.34
CA GLU A 58 -19.51 -15.10 6.46
C GLU A 58 -17.99 -15.24 6.58
N LYS A 59 -17.29 -15.29 5.44
CA LYS A 59 -15.83 -15.46 5.40
C LYS A 59 -15.07 -14.13 5.29
N PHE A 60 -15.76 -12.99 5.38
CA PHE A 60 -15.15 -11.67 5.18
C PHE A 60 -13.94 -11.44 6.09
N ILE A 61 -14.09 -11.76 7.38
CA ILE A 61 -13.02 -11.62 8.38
C ILE A 61 -11.82 -12.51 8.04
N GLN A 62 -12.06 -13.74 7.60
CA GLN A 62 -11.00 -14.68 7.24
C GLN A 62 -10.20 -14.18 6.04
N PHE A 63 -10.88 -13.73 4.98
CA PHE A 63 -10.22 -13.16 3.81
C PHE A 63 -9.48 -11.86 4.15
N TYR A 64 -10.04 -11.00 5.00
CA TYR A 64 -9.38 -9.79 5.47
C TYR A 64 -8.08 -10.10 6.23
N LEU A 65 -8.12 -11.04 7.18
CA LEU A 65 -6.93 -11.50 7.91
C LEU A 65 -5.88 -12.09 6.97
N SER A 66 -6.29 -12.92 6.01
CA SER A 66 -5.36 -13.46 4.99
C SER A 66 -4.68 -12.34 4.20
N THR A 67 -5.43 -11.32 3.79
CA THR A 67 -4.85 -10.19 3.07
C THR A 67 -3.85 -9.40 3.93
N VAL A 68 -4.13 -9.19 5.21
CA VAL A 68 -3.19 -8.54 6.15
C VAL A 68 -1.89 -9.34 6.30
N ILE A 69 -1.98 -10.66 6.41
CA ILE A 69 -0.81 -11.55 6.50
C ILE A 69 0.02 -11.49 5.21
N ILE A 70 -0.63 -11.64 4.05
CA ILE A 70 0.04 -11.57 2.75
C ILE A 70 0.77 -10.23 2.61
N ARG A 71 0.13 -9.13 3.00
CA ARG A 71 0.74 -7.81 2.96
C ARG A 71 1.95 -7.71 3.89
N PHE A 72 1.83 -8.18 5.12
CA PHE A 72 2.92 -8.14 6.09
C PHE A 72 4.15 -8.91 5.57
N VAL A 73 3.95 -10.13 5.07
CA VAL A 73 5.01 -10.95 4.50
C VAL A 73 5.60 -10.31 3.25
N ALA A 74 4.77 -9.85 2.32
CA ALA A 74 5.24 -9.21 1.08
C ALA A 74 6.04 -7.93 1.37
N SER A 75 5.60 -7.11 2.32
CA SER A 75 6.34 -5.91 2.74
C SER A 75 7.68 -6.27 3.37
N GLY A 76 7.73 -7.31 4.22
CA GLY A 76 8.98 -7.79 4.80
C GLY A 76 9.97 -8.29 3.74
N ILE A 77 9.49 -9.05 2.77
CA ILE A 77 10.30 -9.52 1.63
C ILE A 77 10.81 -8.33 0.81
N PHE A 78 9.96 -7.37 0.49
CA PHE A 78 10.33 -6.20 -0.31
C PHE A 78 11.43 -5.37 0.37
N VAL A 79 11.28 -5.09 1.66
CA VAL A 79 12.30 -4.38 2.45
C VAL A 79 13.58 -5.21 2.54
N GLY A 80 13.47 -6.52 2.79
CA GLY A 80 14.61 -7.43 2.86
C GLY A 80 15.41 -7.48 1.54
N ILE A 81 14.73 -7.53 0.40
CA ILE A 81 15.37 -7.46 -0.93
C ILE A 81 16.08 -6.12 -1.12
N GLY A 82 15.44 -5.00 -0.73
CA GLY A 82 16.08 -3.69 -0.76
C GLY A 82 17.39 -3.67 0.05
N LEU A 83 17.34 -4.14 1.30
CA LEU A 83 18.52 -4.22 2.16
C LEU A 83 19.62 -5.10 1.56
N TYR A 84 19.26 -6.21 0.93
CA TYR A 84 20.21 -7.12 0.29
C TYR A 84 20.92 -6.48 -0.91
N ILE A 85 20.20 -5.70 -1.72
CA ILE A 85 20.73 -4.99 -2.89
C ILE A 85 21.57 -3.75 -2.49
N ARG A 86 21.69 -3.46 -1.18
CA ARG A 86 22.40 -2.30 -0.62
C ARG A 86 21.91 -0.98 -1.23
N VAL A 87 20.60 -0.73 -1.16
CA VAL A 87 20.05 0.56 -1.59
C VAL A 87 20.76 1.71 -0.88
N GLU A 88 21.07 2.77 -1.63
CA GLU A 88 21.64 4.00 -1.09
C GLU A 88 20.71 4.58 -0.01
N ASN A 89 21.25 5.16 1.06
CA ASN A 89 20.43 5.79 2.12
C ASN A 89 19.30 4.90 2.67
N VAL A 90 19.66 3.68 3.11
CA VAL A 90 18.77 2.68 3.76
C VAL A 90 17.77 3.29 4.75
N LYS A 91 18.19 4.26 5.59
CA LYS A 91 17.30 4.93 6.55
C LYS A 91 16.13 5.62 5.87
N LEU A 92 16.42 6.33 4.78
CA LEU A 92 15.42 7.07 4.00
C LEU A 92 14.52 6.09 3.24
N PHE A 93 15.08 4.98 2.74
CA PHE A 93 14.31 3.90 2.10
C PHE A 93 13.25 3.31 3.05
N ILE A 94 13.67 2.97 4.27
CA ILE A 94 12.77 2.39 5.28
C ILE A 94 11.73 3.42 5.71
N ALA A 95 12.13 4.68 5.91
CA ALA A 95 11.21 5.75 6.31
C ALA A 95 10.11 5.97 5.26
N ASP A 96 10.48 6.15 3.99
CA ASP A 96 9.52 6.34 2.90
C ASP A 96 8.59 5.15 2.74
N PHE A 97 9.16 3.94 2.78
CA PHE A 97 8.37 2.71 2.72
C PHE A 97 7.37 2.63 3.86
N PHE A 98 7.78 2.99 5.09
CA PHE A 98 6.92 2.91 6.26
C PHE A 98 5.81 3.98 6.24
N VAL A 99 6.12 5.20 5.80
CA VAL A 99 5.12 6.27 5.61
C VAL A 99 4.09 5.86 4.57
N LEU A 100 4.54 5.35 3.42
CA LEU A 100 3.65 4.82 2.38
C LEU A 100 2.80 3.66 2.91
N TYR A 101 3.40 2.72 3.63
CA TYR A 101 2.71 1.60 4.24
C TYR A 101 1.59 2.07 5.17
N LEU A 102 1.88 3.01 6.08
CA LEU A 102 0.88 3.57 6.99
C LEU A 102 -0.25 4.27 6.23
N PHE A 103 0.10 5.09 5.24
CA PHE A 103 -0.88 5.83 4.46
C PHE A 103 -1.83 4.89 3.70
N PHE A 104 -1.29 3.93 2.93
CA PHE A 104 -2.11 2.93 2.25
C PHE A 104 -2.96 2.10 3.23
N THR A 105 -2.41 1.73 4.38
CA THR A 105 -3.14 0.99 5.42
C THR A 105 -4.34 1.76 5.95
N LEU A 106 -4.15 3.03 6.28
CA LEU A 106 -5.22 3.88 6.79
C LEU A 106 -6.34 4.00 5.76
N PHE A 107 -6.00 4.31 4.50
CA PHE A 107 -7.00 4.40 3.43
C PHE A 107 -7.76 3.10 3.20
N GLU A 108 -7.08 1.95 3.26
CA GLU A 108 -7.72 0.64 3.18
C GLU A 108 -8.71 0.42 4.33
N ILE A 109 -8.30 0.67 5.57
CA ILE A 109 -9.16 0.51 6.75
C ILE A 109 -10.36 1.46 6.70
N PHE A 110 -10.16 2.74 6.35
CA PHE A 110 -11.25 3.70 6.19
C PHE A 110 -12.25 3.28 5.09
N GLY A 111 -11.74 2.76 3.97
CA GLY A 111 -12.56 2.21 2.90
C GLY A 111 -13.37 0.98 3.34
N LEU A 112 -12.76 0.12 4.14
CA LEU A 112 -13.36 -1.10 4.68
C LEU A 112 -14.46 -0.78 5.70
N TYR A 113 -14.16 0.08 6.68
CA TYR A 113 -15.04 0.45 7.78
C TYR A 113 -16.36 1.07 7.27
N ARG A 114 -16.28 1.87 6.21
CA ARG A 114 -17.46 2.48 5.57
C ARG A 114 -18.27 1.49 4.74
N THR A 115 -17.67 0.39 4.30
CA THR A 115 -18.35 -0.70 3.59
C THR A 115 -19.13 -1.58 4.57
N LEU A 116 -18.59 -1.85 5.76
CA LEU A 116 -19.30 -2.54 6.84
C LEU A 116 -20.46 -1.73 7.42
N ARG A 117 -20.36 -0.39 7.50
CA ARG A 117 -21.44 0.46 8.05
C ARG A 117 -22.67 0.58 7.12
N ARG A 118 -22.58 0.09 5.88
CA ARG A 118 -23.68 0.18 4.89
C ARG A 118 -24.41 -1.15 4.68
N PHE A 119 -23.98 -2.20 5.39
CA PHE A 119 -24.74 -3.41 5.67
C PHE A 119 -25.44 -3.26 7.02
#